data_AF-A0A3S1STW7-F1
#
_entry.id   AF-A0A3S1STW7-F1
#
_cell.length_a   1.000
_cell.length_b   1.000
_cell.length_c   1.000
_cell.angle_alpha   90.00
_cell.angle_beta   90.00
_cell.angle_gamma   90.00
#
_symmetry.space_group_name_H-M   'P 1'
#
loop_
_entity.id
_entity.type
_entity.pdbx_description
1 polymer ?
#
loop_
_entity_poly.entity_id
_entity_poly.type
_entity_poly.pdbx_seq_one_letter_code
_entity_poly.pdbx_strand_id
1 'polypeptide(L)'
;MAASETVEIAIVGAGVVGLATALRLVADGREVLLIDPNEPGSGASFGNAGTIAEYACMPVGTPAVLRALPKLLLDPDSPFSLRWPALLQLAPWLVRFMRQSLPAATRANALALAGLLADALPAWEDMV
;
A
#
# COMPACT_ATOMS: atom_id res chain seq x y z
N MET A 1 4.78 -35.40 7.13
CA MET A 1 4.55 -34.30 8.07
C MET A 1 5.63 -33.27 7.80
N ALA A 2 5.28 -32.02 7.51
CA ALA A 2 6.29 -30.98 7.37
C ALA A 2 6.95 -30.77 8.74
N ALA A 3 8.27 -30.63 8.76
CA ALA A 3 9.00 -30.31 9.99
C ALA A 3 8.55 -28.92 10.47
N SER A 4 8.23 -28.81 11.76
CA SER A 4 7.99 -27.51 12.39
C SER A 4 9.32 -27.01 12.93
N GLU A 5 9.79 -25.87 12.43
CA GLU A 5 10.93 -25.16 13.00
C GLU A 5 10.42 -24.12 14.01
N THR A 6 11.21 -23.89 15.07
CA THR A 6 10.97 -22.82 16.03
C THR A 6 12.00 -21.74 15.79
N VAL A 7 11.55 -20.50 15.65
CA VAL A 7 12.38 -19.32 15.38
C VAL A 7 11.87 -18.16 16.23
N GLU A 8 12.74 -17.19 16.55
CA GLU A 8 12.32 -15.97 17.26
C GLU A 8 11.28 -15.17 16.45
N ILE A 9 11.56 -14.88 15.16
CA ILE A 9 10.69 -14.09 14.28
C ILE A 9 10.53 -14.77 12.92
N ALA A 10 9.28 -15.02 12.52
CA ALA A 10 8.96 -15.47 11.16
C ALA A 10 8.33 -14.34 10.35
N ILE A 11 8.86 -14.06 9.16
CA ILE A 11 8.34 -13.08 8.21
C ILE A 11 7.76 -13.82 7.01
N VAL A 12 6.50 -13.57 6.69
CA VAL A 12 5.80 -14.15 5.53
C VAL A 12 5.79 -13.14 4.38
N GLY A 13 6.52 -13.46 3.32
CA GLY A 13 6.69 -12.66 2.12
C GLY A 13 8.10 -12.09 1.99
N ALA A 14 8.82 -12.49 0.94
CA ALA A 14 10.16 -12.02 0.58
C ALA A 14 10.15 -10.90 -0.47
N GLY A 15 9.12 -10.05 -0.44
CA GLY A 15 9.11 -8.79 -1.19
C GLY A 15 9.95 -7.71 -0.51
N VAL A 16 10.02 -6.51 -1.11
CA VAL A 16 10.83 -5.37 -0.61
C VAL A 16 10.56 -5.05 0.87
N VAL A 17 9.29 -5.07 1.30
CA VAL A 17 8.92 -4.81 2.69
C VAL A 17 9.44 -5.90 3.62
N GLY A 18 9.27 -7.17 3.25
CA GLY A 18 9.71 -8.31 4.07
C GLY A 18 11.23 -8.39 4.18
N LEU A 19 11.94 -8.19 3.05
CA LEU A 19 13.40 -8.14 3.02
C LEU A 19 13.95 -6.96 3.82
N ALA A 20 13.36 -5.77 3.67
CA ALA A 20 13.77 -4.60 4.44
C ALA A 20 13.56 -4.81 5.95
N THR A 21 12.42 -5.38 6.33
CA THR A 21 12.12 -5.73 7.73
C THR A 21 13.11 -6.77 8.26
N ALA A 22 13.38 -7.83 7.49
CA ALA A 22 14.34 -8.87 7.87
C ALA A 22 15.74 -8.29 8.07
N LEU A 23 16.20 -7.45 7.14
CA LEU A 23 17.51 -6.82 7.20
C LEU A 23 17.68 -5.99 8.48
N ARG A 24 16.66 -5.20 8.84
CA ARG A 24 16.71 -4.39 10.07
C ARG A 24 16.72 -5.25 11.33
N LEU A 25 15.89 -6.28 11.39
CA LEU A 25 15.82 -7.18 12.55
C LEU A 25 17.12 -7.98 12.72
N VAL A 26 17.72 -8.44 11.63
CA VAL A 26 19.03 -9.11 11.65
C VAL A 26 20.13 -8.14 12.13
N ALA A 27 20.11 -6.89 11.68
CA ALA A 27 21.03 -5.85 12.17
C ALA A 27 20.89 -5.58 13.67
N ASP A 28 19.68 -5.73 14.22
CA ASP A 28 19.39 -5.66 15.66
C ASP A 28 19.74 -6.95 16.42
N GLY A 29 20.35 -7.95 15.76
CA GLY A 29 20.80 -9.20 16.35
C GLY A 29 19.69 -10.24 16.59
N ARG A 30 18.56 -10.12 15.90
CA ARG A 30 17.42 -11.03 16.01
C ARG A 30 17.55 -12.23 15.07
N GLU A 31 17.02 -13.37 15.49
CA GLU A 31 16.87 -14.54 14.63
C GLU A 31 15.60 -14.41 13.77
N VAL A 32 15.77 -14.44 12.44
CA VAL A 32 14.68 -14.22 11.49
C VAL A 32 14.62 -15.34 10.47
N LEU A 33 13.44 -15.93 10.30
CA LEU A 33 13.10 -16.83 9.21
C LEU A 33 12.19 -16.11 8.21
N LEU A 34 12.66 -15.99 6.96
CA LEU A 34 11.87 -15.43 5.86
C LEU A 34 11.23 -16.57 5.05
N ILE A 35 9.92 -16.50 4.87
CA ILE A 35 9.13 -17.54 4.20
C ILE A 35 8.45 -16.93 2.98
N ASP A 36 8.79 -17.39 1.79
CA ASP A 36 8.10 -17.05 0.55
C ASP A 36 7.93 -18.29 -0.33
N PRO A 37 6.79 -18.47 -1.00
CA PRO A 37 6.61 -19.55 -1.96
C PRO A 37 7.44 -19.41 -3.24
N ASN A 38 8.01 -18.23 -3.53
CA ASN A 38 8.80 -17.94 -4.72
C ASN A 38 10.19 -17.39 -4.37
N GLU A 39 11.00 -17.12 -5.40
CA GLU A 39 12.29 -16.44 -5.25
C GLU A 39 12.12 -15.05 -4.61
N PRO A 40 13.05 -14.62 -3.74
CA PRO A 40 13.00 -13.29 -3.14
C PRO A 40 12.88 -12.18 -4.17
N GLY A 41 11.98 -11.24 -3.91
CA GLY A 41 11.72 -10.10 -4.78
C GLY A 41 10.91 -10.41 -6.03
N SER A 42 10.59 -11.68 -6.35
CA SER A 42 9.98 -12.05 -7.66
C SER A 42 8.51 -11.63 -7.84
N GLY A 43 7.85 -11.13 -6.79
CA GLY A 43 6.47 -10.65 -6.83
C GLY A 43 6.33 -9.22 -7.34
N ALA A 44 5.44 -8.43 -6.71
CA ALA A 44 5.26 -7.00 -7.03
C ALA A 44 6.57 -6.19 -6.93
N SER A 45 7.54 -6.68 -6.16
CA SER A 45 8.86 -6.05 -5.99
C SER A 45 9.80 -6.23 -7.19
N PHE A 46 9.52 -7.13 -8.14
CA PHE A 46 10.33 -7.27 -9.36
C PHE A 46 9.93 -6.25 -10.44
N GLY A 47 8.62 -6.03 -10.60
CA GLY A 47 8.05 -5.21 -11.68
C GLY A 47 7.80 -3.74 -11.33
N ASN A 48 8.41 -3.21 -10.28
CA ASN A 48 8.20 -1.81 -9.87
C ASN A 48 9.25 -0.86 -10.46
N ALA A 49 8.99 0.46 -10.40
CA ALA A 49 9.86 1.49 -10.96
C ALA A 49 11.09 1.85 -10.10
N GLY A 50 11.30 1.19 -8.96
CA GLY A 50 12.43 1.44 -8.05
C GLY A 50 12.43 2.81 -7.38
N THR A 51 11.30 3.54 -7.42
CA THR A 51 11.20 4.91 -6.91
C THR A 51 10.72 4.95 -5.47
N ILE A 52 11.46 5.62 -4.58
CA ILE A 52 10.96 6.03 -3.28
C ILE A 52 10.19 7.34 -3.45
N ALA A 53 8.86 7.27 -3.51
CA ALA A 53 8.00 8.38 -3.91
C ALA A 53 7.54 9.22 -2.71
N GLU A 54 8.47 9.90 -2.04
CA GLU A 54 8.19 10.73 -0.84
C GLU A 54 7.21 11.88 -1.12
N TYR A 55 7.13 12.30 -2.39
CA TYR A 55 6.23 13.34 -2.85
C TYR A 55 4.76 12.87 -3.01
N ALA A 56 4.50 11.55 -2.97
CA ALA A 56 3.20 10.96 -3.28
C ALA A 56 2.21 11.05 -2.11
N CYS A 57 2.09 12.23 -1.51
CA CYS A 57 1.27 12.49 -0.32
C CYS A 57 -0.20 12.75 -0.65
N MET A 58 -0.54 12.99 -1.92
CA MET A 58 -1.93 13.24 -2.30
C MET A 58 -2.73 11.93 -2.29
N PRO A 59 -3.78 11.82 -1.47
CA PRO A 59 -4.58 10.59 -1.42
C PRO A 59 -5.35 10.42 -2.73
N VAL A 60 -5.70 9.17 -3.05
CA VAL A 60 -6.58 8.85 -4.19
C VAL A 60 -7.96 9.52 -4.03
N GLY A 61 -8.51 9.50 -2.82
CA GLY A 61 -9.78 10.14 -2.49
C GLY A 61 -9.65 11.66 -2.39
N THR A 62 -10.09 12.38 -3.43
CA THR A 62 -10.05 13.85 -3.50
C THR A 62 -11.39 14.44 -3.96
N PRO A 63 -11.64 15.73 -3.73
CA PRO A 63 -12.81 16.41 -4.27
C PRO A 63 -12.85 16.41 -5.81
N ALA A 64 -11.70 16.20 -6.48
CA ALA A 64 -11.65 16.07 -7.93
C ALA A 64 -12.27 14.74 -8.39
N VAL A 65 -12.02 13.64 -7.68
CA VAL A 65 -12.63 12.33 -7.97
C VAL A 65 -14.16 12.41 -7.82
N LEU A 66 -14.66 13.06 -6.76
CA LEU A 66 -16.10 13.23 -6.58
C LEU A 66 -16.75 14.06 -7.70
N ARG A 67 -16.07 15.12 -8.17
CA ARG A 67 -16.53 15.92 -9.32
C ARG A 67 -16.50 15.14 -10.62
N ALA A 68 -15.54 14.23 -10.78
CA ALA A 68 -15.43 13.36 -11.96
C ALA A 68 -16.40 12.17 -11.93
N LEU A 69 -16.92 11.80 -10.76
CA LEU A 69 -17.72 10.59 -10.55
C LEU A 69 -18.94 10.46 -11.48
N PRO A 70 -19.75 11.51 -11.75
CA PRO A 70 -20.86 11.39 -12.70
C PRO A 70 -20.39 11.01 -14.11
N LYS A 71 -19.29 11.60 -14.57
CA LYS A 71 -18.69 11.25 -15.87
C LYS A 71 -18.16 9.83 -15.84
N LEU A 72 -17.45 9.43 -14.79
CA LEU A 72 -16.91 8.08 -14.65
C LEU A 72 -18.00 6.99 -14.63
N LEU A 73 -19.21 7.30 -14.12
CA LEU A 73 -20.31 6.33 -14.04
C LEU A 73 -21.15 6.24 -15.32
N LEU A 74 -21.28 7.35 -16.06
CA LEU A 74 -22.26 7.48 -17.15
C LEU A 74 -21.63 7.45 -18.55
N ASP A 75 -20.32 7.70 -18.65
CA ASP A 75 -19.60 7.67 -19.92
C ASP A 75 -19.36 6.19 -20.34
N PRO A 76 -19.87 5.74 -21.51
CA PRO A 76 -19.70 4.36 -21.98
C PRO A 76 -18.24 3.99 -22.28
N ASP A 77 -17.39 4.98 -22.56
CA ASP A 77 -15.95 4.80 -22.76
C ASP A 77 -15.15 5.03 -21.46
N SER A 78 -15.84 5.10 -20.32
CA SER A 78 -15.20 5.28 -19.01
C SER A 78 -14.30 4.11 -18.66
N PRO A 79 -13.09 4.37 -18.10
CA PRO A 79 -12.25 3.33 -17.53
C PRO A 79 -12.81 2.77 -16.21
N PHE A 80 -13.88 3.36 -15.67
CA PHE A 80 -14.50 2.93 -14.42
C PHE A 80 -15.63 1.92 -14.68
N SER A 81 -15.49 0.72 -14.12
CA SER A 81 -16.51 -0.33 -14.20
C SER A 81 -17.02 -0.68 -12.80
N LEU A 82 -18.34 -0.68 -12.64
CA LEU A 82 -19.00 -1.05 -11.39
C LEU A 82 -20.07 -2.10 -11.64
N ARG A 83 -19.94 -3.23 -10.94
CA ARG A 83 -20.95 -4.29 -10.96
C ARG A 83 -22.13 -3.85 -10.10
N TRP A 84 -23.25 -3.47 -10.71
CA TRP A 84 -24.47 -3.04 -10.00
C TRP A 84 -24.90 -3.98 -8.86
N PRO A 85 -24.84 -5.33 -8.99
CA PRO A 85 -25.20 -6.21 -7.87
C PRO A 85 -24.27 -6.13 -6.66
N ALA A 86 -23.00 -5.74 -6.87
CA ALA A 86 -22.03 -5.54 -5.80
C ALA A 86 -22.21 -4.18 -5.10
N LEU A 87 -22.99 -3.27 -5.66
CA LEU A 87 -23.14 -1.91 -5.15
C LEU A 87 -23.67 -1.88 -3.71
N LEU A 88 -24.66 -2.71 -3.40
CA LEU A 88 -25.22 -2.76 -2.04
C LEU A 88 -24.19 -3.24 -1.01
N GLN A 89 -23.34 -4.19 -1.39
CA GLN A 89 -22.25 -4.70 -0.54
C GLN A 89 -21.12 -3.68 -0.39
N LEU A 90 -20.84 -2.91 -1.46
CA LEU A 90 -19.81 -1.87 -1.47
C LEU A 90 -20.28 -0.55 -0.86
N ALA A 91 -21.58 -0.31 -0.74
CA ALA A 91 -22.14 0.98 -0.32
C ALA A 91 -21.56 1.51 1.00
N PRO A 92 -21.37 0.72 2.08
CA PRO A 92 -20.75 1.21 3.31
C PRO A 92 -19.33 1.73 3.08
N TRP A 93 -18.54 1.04 2.26
CA TRP A 93 -17.19 1.45 1.90
C TRP A 93 -17.21 2.69 0.99
N LEU A 94 -18.09 2.74 0.00
CA LEU A 94 -18.24 3.89 -0.91
C LEU A 94 -18.62 5.16 -0.16
N VAL A 95 -19.53 5.07 0.83
CA VAL A 95 -19.88 6.21 1.69
C VAL A 95 -18.66 6.70 2.47
N ARG A 96 -17.84 5.80 3.02
CA ARG A 96 -16.59 6.16 3.70
C ARG A 96 -15.59 6.81 2.73
N PHE A 97 -15.44 6.24 1.53
CA PHE A 97 -14.58 6.80 0.49
C PHE A 97 -15.01 8.21 0.09
N MET A 98 -16.32 8.44 -0.10
CA MET A 98 -16.86 9.76 -0.41
C MET A 98 -16.59 10.77 0.72
N ARG A 99 -16.81 10.38 1.98
CA ARG A 99 -16.49 11.23 3.14
C ARG A 99 -15.00 11.56 3.22
N GLN A 100 -14.12 10.58 2.97
CA GLN A 100 -12.67 10.77 2.97
C GLN A 100 -12.16 11.56 1.75
N SER A 101 -13.01 11.76 0.74
CA SER A 101 -12.73 12.57 -0.45
C SER A 101 -13.19 14.02 -0.31
N LEU A 102 -13.76 14.42 0.85
CA LEU A 102 -14.12 15.81 1.13
C LEU A 102 -12.87 16.68 1.42
N PRO A 103 -12.89 18.00 1.14
CA PRO A 103 -11.69 18.83 1.21
C PRO A 103 -10.90 18.76 2.53
N ALA A 104 -11.62 18.79 3.67
CA ALA A 104 -11.00 18.71 4.99
C ALA A 104 -10.35 17.33 5.24
N ALA A 105 -11.05 16.24 4.88
CA ALA A 105 -10.54 14.89 5.03
C ALA A 105 -9.36 14.63 4.09
N THR A 106 -9.44 15.06 2.83
CA THR A 106 -8.33 14.99 1.86
C THR A 106 -7.10 15.72 2.38
N ARG A 107 -7.24 16.93 2.94
CA ARG A 107 -6.12 17.66 3.54
C ARG A 107 -5.51 16.90 4.73
N ALA A 108 -6.34 16.39 5.63
CA ALA A 108 -5.88 15.64 6.79
C ALA A 108 -5.14 14.35 6.37
N ASN A 109 -5.68 13.62 5.40
CA ASN A 109 -5.06 12.41 4.85
C ASN A 109 -3.73 12.73 4.17
N ALA A 110 -3.64 13.85 3.43
CA ALA A 110 -2.40 14.25 2.78
C ALA A 110 -1.30 14.58 3.78
N LEU A 111 -1.63 15.26 4.89
CA LEU A 111 -0.68 15.52 5.97
C LEU A 111 -0.25 14.24 6.68
N ALA A 112 -1.17 13.30 6.90
CA ALA A 112 -0.84 12.01 7.48
C ALA A 112 0.10 11.20 6.58
N LEU A 113 -0.18 11.14 5.27
CA LEU A 113 0.70 10.50 4.29
C LEU A 113 2.07 11.18 4.23
N ALA A 114 2.11 12.51 4.24
CA ALA A 114 3.38 13.24 4.28
C ALA A 114 4.21 12.89 5.53
N GLY A 115 3.56 12.74 6.70
CA GLY A 115 4.24 12.31 7.92
C GLY A 115 4.79 10.89 7.84
N LEU A 116 4.06 9.96 7.21
CA LEU A 116 4.54 8.58 7.00
C LEU A 116 5.70 8.51 6.01
N LEU A 117 5.72 9.39 5.01
CA LEU A 117 6.71 9.39 3.94
C LEU A 117 7.95 10.24 4.27
N ALA A 118 7.90 11.09 5.30
CA ALA A 118 8.95 12.07 5.60
C ALA A 118 10.32 11.44 5.83
N ASP A 119 10.37 10.24 6.39
CA ASP A 119 11.61 9.53 6.71
C ASP A 119 11.86 8.33 5.77
N ALA A 120 11.08 8.18 4.70
CA ALA A 120 11.12 6.99 3.86
C ALA A 120 12.41 6.85 3.06
N LEU A 121 12.88 7.90 2.36
CA LEU A 121 14.15 7.84 1.62
C LEU A 121 15.37 7.81 2.55
N PRO A 122 15.47 8.65 3.60
CA PRO A 122 16.58 8.55 4.55
C PRO A 122 16.70 7.15 5.17
N ALA A 123 15.58 6.57 5.61
CA ALA A 123 15.59 5.21 6.17
C ALA A 123 15.97 4.15 5.14
N TRP A 124 15.62 4.33 3.86
CA TRP A 124 16.02 3.44 2.79
C TRP A 124 17.51 3.56 2.48
N GLU A 125 18.05 4.77 2.43
CA GLU A 125 19.48 5.04 2.20
C GLU A 125 20.35 4.49 3.34
N ASP A 126 19.89 4.58 4.60
CA ASP A 126 20.59 4.02 5.76
C ASP A 126 20.75 2.49 5.71
N MET A 127 19.98 1.79 4.86
CA MET A 127 20.01 0.34 4.73
C MET A 127 20.94 -0.16 3.61
N VAL A 128 21.33 0.70 2.66
CA VAL A 128 22.09 0.36 1.44
C VAL A 128 23.54 0.80 1.55
#